data_AF-A0A6S7BI35-F1
#
_entry.id   AF-A0A6S7BI35-F1
#
_cell.length_a   1.000
_cell.length_b   1.000
_cell.length_c   1.000
_cell.angle_alpha   90.00
_cell.angle_beta   90.00
_cell.angle_gamma   90.00
#
_symmetry.space_group_name_H-M   'P 1'
#
loop_
_entity.id
_entity.type
_entity.pdbx_description
1 polymer ?
#
loop_
_entity_poly.entity_id
_entity_poly.type
_entity_poly.pdbx_seq_one_letter_code
_entity_poly.pdbx_strand_id
1 'polypeptide(L)'
;MRTLRDDTLAAMAAGRPDTMLRVLEVKASAAEATLEVTDTAMRICGGAAFRKEVGIERLFRDARAASIMAPTSDVLYDFIGRVLCDMPLA
;
A
#
# COMPACT_ATOMS: atom_id res chain seq x y z
N MET A 1 -2.49 -0.29 -9.57
CA MET A 1 -3.06 -0.70 -8.27
C MET A 1 -4.24 -1.66 -8.41
N ARG A 2 -5.37 -1.29 -9.06
CA ARG A 2 -6.56 -2.18 -9.17
C ARG A 2 -6.24 -3.56 -9.77
N THR A 3 -5.47 -3.58 -10.86
CA THR A 3 -5.01 -4.82 -11.52
C THR A 3 -4.20 -5.72 -10.58
N LEU A 4 -3.23 -5.17 -9.86
CA LEU A 4 -2.41 -5.92 -8.90
C LEU A 4 -3.27 -6.50 -7.77
N ARG A 5 -4.17 -5.68 -7.18
CA ARG A 5 -5.12 -6.14 -6.17
C ARG A 5 -5.98 -7.29 -6.68
N ASP A 6 -6.56 -7.14 -7.87
CA ASP A 6 -7.47 -8.13 -8.44
C ASP A 6 -6.74 -9.44 -8.75
N ASP A 7 -5.49 -9.39 -9.22
CA ASP A 7 -4.67 -10.59 -9.36
C ASP A 7 -4.31 -11.21 -8.01
N THR A 8 -3.94 -10.42 -6.99
CA THR A 8 -3.68 -10.95 -5.64
C THR A 8 -4.91 -11.70 -5.11
N LEU A 9 -6.12 -11.16 -5.29
CA LEU A 9 -7.36 -11.83 -4.89
C LEU A 9 -7.60 -13.12 -5.67
N ALA A 10 -7.34 -13.12 -6.98
CA ALA A 10 -7.43 -14.32 -7.80
C ALA A 10 -6.39 -15.38 -7.38
N ALA A 11 -5.17 -14.98 -7.04
CA ALA A 11 -4.10 -15.83 -6.54
C ALA A 11 -4.50 -16.52 -5.24
N MET A 12 -5.04 -15.75 -4.29
CA MET A 12 -5.57 -16.24 -3.02
C MET A 12 -6.69 -17.26 -3.24
N ALA A 13 -7.65 -16.96 -4.12
CA ALA A 13 -8.78 -17.85 -4.40
C ALA A 13 -8.34 -19.17 -5.06
N ALA A 14 -7.34 -19.12 -5.93
CA ALA A 14 -6.79 -20.29 -6.61
C ALA A 14 -5.70 -21.03 -5.80
N GLY A 15 -5.32 -20.53 -4.62
CA GLY A 15 -4.27 -21.13 -3.80
C GLY A 15 -2.90 -21.17 -4.48
N ARG A 16 -2.57 -20.16 -5.29
CA ARG A 16 -1.31 -20.15 -6.05
C ARG A 16 -0.09 -20.05 -5.13
N PRO A 17 1.05 -20.66 -5.49
CA PRO A 17 2.26 -20.62 -4.67
C PRO A 17 2.84 -19.21 -4.47
N ASP A 18 2.57 -18.27 -5.38
CA ASP A 18 3.04 -16.88 -5.32
C ASP A 18 2.11 -15.94 -4.52
N THR A 19 1.06 -16.48 -3.89
CA THR A 19 0.04 -15.69 -3.17
C THR A 19 0.65 -14.76 -2.13
N MET A 20 1.58 -15.27 -1.31
CA MET A 20 2.17 -14.46 -0.24
C MET A 20 2.99 -13.29 -0.79
N LEU A 21 3.80 -13.53 -1.83
CA LEU A 21 4.55 -12.46 -2.51
C LEU A 21 3.59 -11.35 -2.98
N ARG A 22 2.48 -11.72 -3.62
CA ARG A 22 1.50 -10.76 -4.12
C ARG A 22 0.74 -10.00 -3.03
N VAL A 23 0.57 -10.59 -1.86
CA VAL A 23 0.00 -9.90 -0.69
C VAL A 23 0.97 -8.82 -0.18
N LEU A 24 2.27 -9.09 -0.19
CA LEU A 24 3.29 -8.13 0.22
C LEU A 24 3.40 -6.99 -0.80
N GLU A 25 3.44 -7.32 -2.09
CA GLU A 25 3.48 -6.34 -3.18
C GLU A 25 2.26 -5.43 -3.20
N VAL A 26 1.05 -5.98 -3.06
CA VAL A 26 -0.17 -5.15 -3.06
C VAL A 26 -0.22 -4.23 -1.85
N LYS A 27 0.26 -4.65 -0.68
CA LYS A 27 0.33 -3.80 0.51
C LYS A 27 1.31 -2.64 0.30
N ALA A 28 2.50 -2.92 -0.22
CA ALA A 28 3.50 -1.89 -0.50
C ALA A 28 2.97 -0.88 -1.52
N SER A 29 2.46 -1.37 -2.66
CA SER A 29 1.90 -0.54 -3.72
C SER A 29 0.70 0.29 -3.26
N ALA A 30 -0.19 -0.27 -2.43
CA ALA A 30 -1.34 0.45 -1.89
C ALA A 30 -0.93 1.57 -0.92
N ALA A 31 0.07 1.32 -0.07
CA ALA A 31 0.58 2.32 0.86
C ALA A 31 1.16 3.52 0.11
N GLU A 32 2.03 3.28 -0.88
CA GLU A 32 2.63 4.35 -1.69
C GLU A 32 1.59 5.14 -2.46
N ALA A 33 0.67 4.46 -3.15
CA ALA A 33 -0.39 5.12 -3.92
C ALA A 33 -1.27 6.01 -3.03
N THR A 34 -1.60 5.55 -1.81
CA THR A 34 -2.44 6.33 -0.89
C THR A 34 -1.69 7.54 -0.35
N LEU A 35 -0.39 7.39 -0.04
CA LEU A 35 0.46 8.51 0.37
C LEU A 35 0.56 9.58 -0.73
N GLU A 36 0.85 9.17 -1.97
CA GLU A 36 0.97 10.08 -3.12
C GLU A 36 -0.33 10.83 -3.42
N VAL A 37 -1.45 10.09 -3.48
CA VAL A 37 -2.75 10.68 -3.82
C VAL A 37 -3.23 11.65 -2.73
N THR A 38 -3.04 11.30 -1.46
CA THR A 38 -3.47 12.18 -0.36
C THR A 38 -2.55 13.39 -0.19
N ASP A 39 -1.25 13.27 -0.43
CA ASP A 39 -0.34 14.42 -0.47
C ASP A 39 -0.73 15.39 -1.60
N THR A 40 -0.99 14.84 -2.79
CA THR A 40 -1.48 15.61 -3.94
C THR A 40 -2.81 16.30 -3.61
N ALA A 41 -3.75 15.59 -2.97
CA ALA A 41 -5.04 16.15 -2.55
C ALA A 41 -4.87 17.32 -1.56
N MET A 42 -3.98 17.20 -0.57
CA MET A 42 -3.67 18.29 0.35
C MET A 42 -3.13 19.52 -0.40
N ARG A 43 -2.25 19.30 -1.38
CA ARG A 43 -1.63 20.39 -2.15
C ARG A 43 -2.61 21.12 -3.06
N ILE A 44 -3.44 20.39 -3.83
CA ILE A 44 -4.36 21.01 -4.79
C ILE A 44 -5.54 21.72 -4.11
N CYS A 45 -6.00 21.22 -2.97
CA CYS A 45 -7.11 21.82 -2.23
C CYS A 45 -6.68 22.93 -1.27
N GLY A 46 -5.37 23.07 -0.99
CA GLY A 46 -4.81 24.11 -0.14
C GLY A 46 -5.45 24.15 1.26
N GLY A 47 -5.70 25.34 1.79
CA GLY A 47 -6.27 25.50 3.14
C GLY A 47 -7.64 24.83 3.33
N ALA A 48 -8.41 24.61 2.25
CA ALA A 48 -9.69 23.90 2.34
C ALA A 48 -9.51 22.41 2.68
N ALA A 49 -8.35 21.81 2.39
CA ALA A 49 -8.07 20.40 2.69
C ALA A 49 -8.09 20.10 4.20
N PHE A 50 -7.82 21.11 5.04
CA PHE A 50 -7.86 21.00 6.51
C PHE A 50 -9.26 21.11 7.10
N ARG A 51 -10.27 21.43 6.29
CA ARG A 51 -11.66 21.52 6.75
C ARG A 51 -12.25 20.13 6.95
N LYS A 52 -12.84 19.89 8.12
CA LYS A 52 -13.41 18.59 8.49
C LYS A 52 -14.55 18.17 7.56
N GLU A 53 -15.29 19.14 7.01
CA GLU A 53 -16.43 18.91 6.11
C GLU A 53 -15.97 18.34 4.76
N VAL A 54 -14.74 18.68 4.32
CA VAL A 54 -14.13 18.17 3.09
C VAL A 54 -13.48 16.80 3.34
N GLY A 55 -12.91 16.59 4.52
CA GLY A 55 -12.44 15.29 4.99
C GLY A 55 -11.08 14.82 4.45
N ILE A 56 -10.38 15.64 3.64
CA ILE A 56 -9.05 15.29 3.08
C ILE A 56 -8.01 15.12 4.20
N GLU A 57 -8.04 15.97 5.23
CA GLU A 57 -7.12 15.86 6.38
C GLU A 57 -7.18 14.49 7.07
N ARG A 58 -8.39 13.91 7.17
CA ARG A 58 -8.58 12.58 7.76
C ARG A 58 -7.94 11.53 6.87
N LEU A 59 -8.22 11.57 5.56
CA LEU A 59 -7.63 10.64 4.60
C LEU A 59 -6.10 10.73 4.58
N PHE A 60 -5.54 11.94 4.67
CA PHE A 60 -4.10 12.14 4.74
C PHE A 60 -3.49 11.52 6.02
N ARG A 61 -4.12 11.71 7.18
CA ARG A 61 -3.67 11.08 8.43
C ARG A 61 -3.77 9.56 8.37
N ASP A 62 -4.88 9.04 7.83
CA ASP A 62 -5.12 7.60 7.70
C ASP A 62 -4.12 6.96 6.72
N ALA A 63 -3.81 7.64 5.61
CA ALA A 63 -2.84 7.19 4.62
C ALA A 63 -1.43 6.98 5.21
N ARG A 64 -1.02 7.82 6.18
CA ARG A 64 0.28 7.67 6.85
C ARG A 64 0.40 6.37 7.63
N ALA A 65 -0.69 5.81 8.11
CA ALA A 65 -0.66 4.51 8.78
C ALA A 65 -0.27 3.38 7.81
N ALA A 66 -0.59 3.49 6.52
CA ALA A 66 -0.40 2.41 5.56
C ALA A 66 1.06 1.94 5.43
N SER A 67 2.03 2.86 5.54
CA SER A 67 3.47 2.55 5.43
C SER A 67 4.13 2.11 6.73
N ILE A 68 3.52 2.38 7.89
CA ILE A 68 4.11 2.11 9.21
C ILE A 68 3.44 0.96 9.96
N MET A 69 2.21 0.61 9.60
CA MET A 69 1.50 -0.51 10.22
C MET A 69 2.08 -1.84 9.74
N ALA A 70 2.50 -2.66 10.70
CA ALA A 70 3.27 -3.88 10.46
C ALA A 70 2.65 -4.81 9.39
N PRO A 71 3.48 -5.41 8.52
CA PRO A 71 4.88 -5.05 8.22
C PRO A 71 4.98 -3.64 7.62
N THR A 72 6.02 -2.87 7.97
CA THR A 72 6.28 -1.55 7.37
C THR A 72 6.64 -1.67 5.90
N SER A 73 6.53 -0.59 5.12
CA SER A 73 6.95 -0.59 3.70
C SER A 73 8.38 -1.06 3.50
N ASP A 74 9.32 -0.66 4.37
CA ASP A 74 10.72 -1.10 4.27
C ASP A 74 10.85 -2.61 4.48
N VAL A 75 10.12 -3.16 5.45
CA VAL A 75 10.09 -4.61 5.73
C VAL A 75 9.44 -5.38 4.57
N LEU A 76 8.39 -4.83 3.96
CA LEU A 76 7.78 -5.40 2.76
C LEU A 76 8.78 -5.46 1.61
N TYR A 77 9.55 -4.40 1.39
CA TYR A 77 10.59 -4.38 0.35
C TYR A 77 11.73 -5.35 0.63
N ASP A 78 12.14 -5.53 1.88
CA ASP A 78 13.11 -6.59 2.24
C ASP A 78 12.58 -7.98 1.89
N PHE A 79 11.33 -8.28 2.23
CA PHE A 79 10.71 -9.56 1.92
C PHE A 79 10.56 -9.80 0.42
N ILE A 80 10.07 -8.82 -0.34
CA ILE A 80 9.96 -8.91 -1.80
C ILE A 80 11.35 -9.11 -2.41
N GLY A 81 12.33 -8.32 -1.98
CA GLY A 81 13.71 -8.42 -2.46
C GLY A 81 14.34 -9.79 -2.20
N ARG A 82 14.12 -10.38 -1.03
CA ARG A 82 14.56 -11.76 -0.73
C ARG A 82 14.00 -12.77 -1.72
N VAL A 83 12.68 -12.74 -1.95
CA VAL A 83 12.01 -13.68 -2.86
C VAL A 83 12.54 -13.53 -4.29
N LEU A 84 12.77 -12.29 -4.75
CA LEU A 84 13.35 -12.03 -6.07
C LEU A 84 14.81 -12.49 -6.22
N CYS A 85 15.52 -12.64 -5.11
CA CYS A 85 16.89 -13.16 -5.05
C CYS A 85 16.95 -14.65 -4.70
N ASP A 86 15.85 -15.40 -4.90
CA ASP A 86 15.72 -16.83 -4.57
C ASP A 86 16.00 -17.17 -3.09
N MET A 87 15.82 -16.18 -2.20
CA MET A 87 15.93 -16.35 -0.75
C MET A 87 14.55 -16.64 -0.15
N PRO A 88 14.49 -17.40 0.96
CA PRO A 88 13.22 -17.67 1.63
C PRO A 88 12.59 -16.38 2.19
N LEU A 89 11.25 -16.33 2.08
CA LEU A 89 10.41 -15.47 2.91
C LEU A 89 10.57 -16.00 4.35
N ALA A 90 11.04 -15.15 5.27
CA ALA A 90 11.48 -15.54 6.61
C ALA A 90 10.56 -16.54 7.35
#